data_AF-A0AAJ1RX04-F1
#
_entry.id   AF-A0AAJ1RX04-F1
#
_cell.length_a   1.000
_cell.length_b   1.000
_cell.length_c   1.000
_cell.angle_alpha   90.00
_cell.angle_beta   90.00
_cell.angle_gamma   90.00
#
_symmetry.space_group_name_H-M   'P 1'
#
loop_
_entity.id
_entity.type
_entity.pdbx_description
1 polymer ?
#
loop_
_entity_poly.entity_id
_entity_poly.type
_entity_poly.pdbx_seq_one_letter_code
_entity_poly.pdbx_strand_id
1 'polypeptide(L)'
;MRSRSGIALLMVAVMVSAPLSGCFGEEEAEASAASLSVTPEVLEAGVFQQVELSAKAGMAVFVPYLVIDPSTGFVQNSTVVDISSGGSVTLEVL
;
A
#
# COMPACT_ATOMS: atom_id res chain seq x y z
N MET A 1 19.65 13.58 -44.31
CA MET A 1 18.37 13.84 -43.62
C MET A 1 17.67 12.60 -43.03
N ARG A 2 17.97 11.36 -43.47
CA ARG A 2 17.32 10.13 -42.96
C ARG A 2 17.68 9.73 -41.52
N SER A 3 18.90 9.99 -41.05
CA SER A 3 19.37 9.62 -39.69
C SER A 3 18.65 10.37 -38.54
N ARG A 4 18.35 11.66 -38.72
CA ARG A 4 17.69 12.49 -37.69
C ARG A 4 16.22 12.10 -37.47
N SER A 5 15.53 11.66 -38.53
CA SER A 5 14.14 11.23 -38.46
C SER A 5 13.98 9.88 -37.75
N GLY A 6 14.93 8.95 -37.91
CA GLY A 6 14.90 7.65 -37.23
C GLY A 6 15.11 7.77 -35.72
N ILE A 7 16.03 8.65 -35.30
CA ILE A 7 16.28 8.95 -33.88
C ILE A 7 15.04 9.57 -33.22
N ALA A 8 14.37 10.49 -33.91
CA ALA A 8 13.12 11.09 -33.42
C ALA A 8 12.02 10.04 -33.21
N LEU A 9 11.89 9.09 -34.14
CA LEU A 9 10.87 8.04 -34.06
C LEU A 9 11.15 7.05 -32.91
N LEU A 10 12.42 6.71 -32.67
CA LEU A 10 12.83 5.91 -31.51
C LEU A 10 12.54 6.62 -30.18
N MET A 11 12.80 7.93 -30.09
CA MET A 11 12.45 8.69 -28.87
C MET A 11 10.94 8.69 -28.61
N VAL A 12 10.13 8.88 -29.65
CA VAL A 12 8.67 8.83 -29.52
C VAL A 12 8.22 7.44 -29.06
N ALA A 13 8.78 6.36 -29.63
CA ALA A 13 8.46 5.00 -29.20
C ALA A 13 8.80 4.74 -27.72
N VAL A 14 9.95 5.21 -27.24
CA VAL A 14 10.33 5.10 -25.82
C VAL A 14 9.37 5.89 -24.93
N MET A 15 9.04 7.14 -25.29
CA MET A 15 8.12 7.97 -24.51
C MET A 15 6.70 7.39 -24.45
N VAL A 16 6.24 6.73 -25.51
CA VAL A 16 4.92 6.07 -25.56
C VAL A 16 4.92 4.72 -24.85
N SER A 17 6.08 4.06 -24.68
CA SER A 17 6.15 2.77 -23.97
C SER A 17 5.93 2.88 -22.46
N ALA A 18 6.33 4.00 -21.84
CA ALA A 18 6.19 4.24 -20.41
C ALA A 18 4.74 4.20 -19.87
N PRO A 19 3.73 4.84 -20.49
CA PRO A 19 2.35 4.75 -20.01
C PRO A 19 1.70 3.36 -20.26
N LEU A 20 2.22 2.55 -21.19
CA LEU A 20 1.66 1.23 -21.48
C LEU A 20 1.95 0.22 -20.35
N SER A 21 3.10 0.31 -19.68
CA SER A 21 3.44 -0.62 -18.59
C SER A 21 2.51 -0.51 -17.37
N GLY A 22 1.83 0.64 -17.18
CA GLY A 22 0.89 0.82 -16.08
C GLY A 22 -0.55 0.42 -16.41
N CYS A 23 -0.94 0.46 -17.69
CA CYS A 23 -2.31 0.13 -18.14
C CYS A 23 -2.50 -1.35 -18.51
N PHE A 24 -1.41 -2.07 -18.80
CA PHE A 24 -1.42 -3.50 -19.13
C PHE A 24 -1.00 -4.39 -17.95
N GLY A 25 -1.02 -3.86 -16.72
CA GLY A 25 -0.82 -4.66 -15.52
C GLY A 25 -1.99 -5.63 -15.29
N GLU A 26 -1.72 -6.78 -14.68
CA GLU A 26 -2.76 -7.68 -14.20
C GLU A 26 -3.69 -6.92 -13.23
N GLU A 27 -5.00 -7.08 -13.42
CA GLU A 27 -6.00 -6.65 -12.44
C GLU A 27 -5.84 -7.52 -11.20
N GLU A 28 -5.02 -7.05 -10.26
CA GLU A 28 -5.01 -7.56 -8.89
C GLU A 28 -6.43 -7.44 -8.32
N ALA A 29 -6.87 -8.46 -7.57
CA ALA A 29 -8.21 -8.50 -7.01
C ALA A 29 -8.54 -7.17 -6.30
N GLU A 30 -9.62 -6.51 -6.73
CA GLU A 30 -9.99 -5.19 -6.21
C GLU A 30 -10.04 -5.20 -4.68
N ALA A 31 -9.24 -4.34 -4.06
CA ALA A 31 -9.24 -4.16 -2.61
C ALA A 31 -10.59 -3.57 -2.18
N SER A 32 -11.28 -4.26 -1.27
CA SER A 32 -12.56 -3.82 -0.70
C SER A 32 -12.51 -3.91 0.83
N ALA A 33 -13.51 -3.35 1.50
CA ALA A 33 -13.63 -3.46 2.95
C ALA A 33 -13.67 -4.93 3.44
N ALA A 34 -14.25 -5.84 2.64
CA ALA A 34 -14.31 -7.27 2.96
C ALA A 34 -12.94 -7.99 2.81
N SER A 35 -11.99 -7.32 2.17
CA SER A 35 -10.63 -7.82 1.97
C SER A 35 -9.71 -7.52 3.15
N LEU A 36 -10.14 -6.71 4.14
CA LEU A 36 -9.39 -6.40 5.35
C LEU A 36 -10.06 -7.02 6.59
N SER A 37 -9.28 -7.74 7.39
CA SER A 37 -9.68 -8.24 8.70
C SER A 37 -8.92 -7.50 9.79
N VAL A 38 -9.61 -7.09 10.85
CA VAL A 38 -9.05 -6.36 11.99
C VAL A 38 -9.35 -7.14 13.27
N THR A 39 -8.32 -7.49 14.02
CA THR A 39 -8.44 -8.25 15.27
C THR A 39 -7.65 -7.55 16.38
N PRO A 40 -8.22 -7.29 17.56
CA PRO A 40 -9.62 -7.52 17.93
C PRO A 40 -10.59 -6.55 17.23
N GLU A 41 -11.86 -6.95 17.14
CA GLU A 41 -12.93 -6.14 16.53
C GLU A 41 -13.28 -4.90 17.36
N VAL A 42 -13.08 -4.98 18.68
CA VAL A 42 -13.34 -3.89 19.62
C VAL A 42 -12.04 -3.52 20.33
N LEU A 43 -11.74 -2.23 20.38
CA LEU A 43 -10.58 -1.68 21.07
C LEU A 43 -10.97 -1.20 22.47
N GLU A 44 -10.11 -1.48 23.45
CA GLU A 44 -10.22 -0.96 24.81
C GLU A 44 -9.65 0.46 24.86
N ALA A 45 -10.39 1.39 25.46
CA ALA A 45 -9.97 2.78 25.53
C ALA A 45 -8.89 2.98 26.60
N GLY A 46 -7.87 3.79 26.29
CA GLY A 46 -6.87 4.24 27.26
C GLY A 46 -5.69 3.29 27.48
N VAL A 47 -5.57 2.22 26.70
CA VAL A 47 -4.44 1.28 26.73
C VAL A 47 -3.93 1.00 25.31
N PHE A 48 -2.61 0.92 25.15
CA PHE A 48 -2.03 0.42 23.93
C PHE A 48 -2.27 -1.09 23.84
N GLN A 49 -2.75 -1.53 22.68
CA GLN A 49 -3.08 -2.92 22.44
C GLN A 49 -2.63 -3.38 21.06
N GLN A 50 -2.32 -4.66 20.97
CA GLN A 50 -1.94 -5.28 19.70
C GLN A 50 -3.18 -5.45 18.82
N VAL A 51 -3.15 -4.85 17.64
CA VAL A 51 -4.14 -5.03 16.59
C VAL A 51 -3.47 -5.66 15.39
N GLU A 52 -4.00 -6.80 14.97
CA GLU A 52 -3.61 -7.49 13.75
C GLU A 52 -4.51 -7.03 12.60
N LEU A 53 -3.87 -6.56 11.52
CA LEU A 53 -4.49 -6.20 10.26
C LEU A 53 -4.08 -7.25 9.23
N SER A 54 -5.04 -8.00 8.68
CA SER A 54 -4.79 -9.01 7.64
C SER A 54 -5.54 -8.68 6.36
N ALA A 55 -4.83 -8.69 5.23
CA ALA A 55 -5.36 -8.28 3.93
C ALA A 55 -5.38 -9.45 2.94
N LYS A 56 -6.53 -9.72 2.33
CA LYS A 56 -6.70 -10.72 1.26
C LYS A 56 -6.26 -10.23 -0.12
N ALA A 57 -6.15 -8.92 -0.29
CA ALA A 57 -5.68 -8.24 -1.49
C ALA A 57 -4.68 -7.15 -1.08
N GLY A 58 -3.73 -6.82 -1.94
CA GLY A 58 -2.73 -5.79 -1.63
C GLY A 58 -3.40 -4.43 -1.41
N MET A 59 -3.09 -3.77 -0.29
CA MET A 59 -3.70 -2.48 0.06
C MET A 59 -2.84 -1.65 1.00
N ALA A 60 -3.04 -0.32 0.94
CA ALA A 60 -2.52 0.62 1.91
C ALA A 60 -3.62 0.95 2.93
N VAL A 61 -3.40 0.67 4.21
CA VAL A 61 -4.37 0.87 5.28
C VAL A 61 -3.99 2.11 6.09
N PHE A 62 -4.90 3.08 6.14
CA PHE A 62 -4.77 4.24 7.03
C PHE A 62 -5.24 3.87 8.44
N VAL A 63 -4.37 4.07 9.43
CA VAL A 63 -4.62 3.74 10.84
C VAL A 63 -4.81 5.05 11.61
N PRO A 64 -6.05 5.49 11.90
CA PRO A 64 -6.34 6.78 12.53
C PRO A 64 -6.19 6.75 14.07
N TYR A 65 -5.15 6.08 14.56
CA TYR A 65 -4.87 5.87 15.98
C TYR A 65 -3.44 6.27 16.32
N LEU A 66 -3.13 6.34 17.61
CA LEU A 66 -1.75 6.45 18.06
C LEU A 66 -1.07 5.09 17.88
N VAL A 67 0.08 5.06 17.21
CA VAL A 67 0.84 3.82 16.97
C VAL A 67 2.23 3.94 17.58
N ILE A 68 2.70 2.90 18.26
CA ILE A 68 4.10 2.80 18.66
C ILE A 68 4.90 2.30 17.46
N ASP A 69 5.84 3.12 16.98
CA ASP A 69 6.75 2.72 15.91
C ASP A 69 7.70 1.63 16.44
N PRO A 70 7.69 0.41 15.86
CA PRO A 70 8.50 -0.70 16.36
C PRO A 70 10.01 -0.47 16.18
N SER A 71 10.41 0.46 15.30
CA SER A 71 11.82 0.76 15.05
C SER A 71 12.40 1.78 16.02
N THR A 72 11.60 2.77 16.44
CA THR A 72 12.06 3.88 17.29
C THR A 72 11.49 3.84 18.71
N GLY A 73 10.38 3.13 18.93
CA GLY A 73 9.62 3.13 20.19
C GLY A 73 8.85 4.43 20.44
N PHE A 74 8.82 5.36 19.48
CA PHE A 74 8.06 6.60 19.62
C PHE A 74 6.60 6.44 19.20
N VAL A 75 5.73 7.18 19.87
CA VAL A 75 4.32 7.26 19.53
C VAL A 75 4.13 8.24 18.37
N GLN A 76 3.45 7.79 17.32
CA GLN A 76 3.11 8.58 16.15
C GLN A 76 1.59 8.66 16.01
N ASN A 77 1.10 9.84 15.63
CA ASN A 77 -0.32 10.01 15.30
C ASN A 77 -0.53 9.65 13.84
N SER A 78 -1.42 8.69 13.59
CA SER A 78 -1.88 8.30 12.26
C SER A 78 -0.77 7.81 11.33
N THR A 79 -0.82 6.54 10.93
CA THR A 79 0.15 5.97 9.96
C THR A 79 -0.57 5.31 8.79
N VAL A 80 0.15 5.11 7.69
CA VAL A 80 -0.29 4.28 6.56
C VAL A 80 0.61 3.07 6.51
N VAL A 81 0.02 1.88 6.52
CA VAL A 81 0.75 0.61 6.39
C VAL A 81 0.42 -0.05 5.06
N ASP A 82 1.45 -0.42 4.32
CA ASP A 82 1.33 -1.21 3.10
C ASP A 82 1.32 -2.71 3.45
N ILE A 83 0.25 -3.39 3.08
CA ILE A 83 0.08 -4.83 3.30
C ILE A 83 0.00 -5.52 1.95
N SER A 84 0.92 -6.44 1.68
CA SER A 84 0.89 -7.29 0.50
C SER A 84 -0.35 -8.19 0.49
N SER A 85 -0.77 -8.64 -0.70
CA SER A 85 -1.88 -9.60 -0.84
C SER A 85 -1.62 -10.88 -0.03
N GLY A 86 -2.57 -11.26 0.84
CA GLY A 86 -2.45 -12.38 1.77
C GLY A 86 -1.57 -12.11 3.00
N GLY A 87 -1.06 -10.88 3.16
CA GLY A 87 -0.20 -10.48 4.27
C GLY A 87 -0.96 -10.09 5.54
N SER A 88 -0.21 -9.98 6.63
CA SER A 88 -0.69 -9.37 7.87
C SER A 88 0.40 -8.53 8.54
N VAL A 89 -0.02 -7.55 9.33
CA VAL A 89 0.84 -6.74 10.18
C VAL A 89 0.20 -6.58 11.56
N THR A 90 1.02 -6.63 12.60
CA THR A 90 0.58 -6.36 13.97
C THR A 90 1.11 -5.00 14.40
N LEU A 91 0.22 -4.14 14.88
CA LEU A 91 0.54 -2.80 15.36
C LEU A 91 0.13 -2.66 16.82
N GLU A 92 0.87 -1.87 17.57
CA GLU A 92 0.49 -1.48 18.93
C GLU A 92 -0.22 -0.13 18.86
N VAL A 93 -1.54 -0.12 19.09
CA VAL A 93 -2.44 1.02 18.85
C VAL A 93 -3.20 1.45 20.10
N LEU A 94 -3.49 2.75 20.18
CA LEU A 94 -4.31 3.42 21.19
C LEU A 94 -5.29 4.41 20.56
#